data_AF-A0A0Q7AQQ7-F1
#
_entry.id   AF-A0A0Q7AQQ7-F1
#
_cell.length_a   1.000
_cell.length_b   1.000
_cell.length_c   1.000
_cell.angle_alpha   90.00
_cell.angle_beta   90.00
_cell.angle_gamma   90.00
#
_symmetry.space_group_name_H-M   'P 1'
#
loop_
_entity.id
_entity.type
_entity.pdbx_description
1 polymer ?
#
loop_
_entity_poly.entity_id
_entity_poly.type
_entity_poly.pdbx_seq_one_letter_code
_entity_poly.pdbx_strand_id
1 'polypeptide(L)'
;MIKAGIDQDAIVKMFSEATAKQGEALRKAVSDATLKALQGRELTMANIKKVLSTVTTAASTGAAQNVASPVDVEALLTKAFAGMDAALLQAVEANRKALQQFVDQGAGLQEKQLKGALANIEKMEDTFFATVTKAAQGVAGPMQGPWEHVLSAMKMQGTDTGAQASQTVEQLMSQAQTALRDGRAATAKTAQAMLDGYAALVSGVLIGMSEGLQSGSSDASAAKTKKK
;
A
#
# COMPACT_ATOMS: atom_id res chain seq x y z
N MET A 1 -27.73 -17.11 -2.37
CA MET A 1 -28.00 -16.61 -1.01
C MET A 1 -26.87 -15.66 -0.62
N ILE A 2 -27.18 -14.46 -0.11
CA ILE A 2 -26.15 -13.51 0.28
C ILE A 2 -25.62 -13.86 1.67
N LYS A 3 -24.37 -14.30 1.75
CA LYS A 3 -23.67 -14.57 3.01
C LYS A 3 -22.39 -13.77 3.05
N ALA A 4 -22.15 -13.09 4.16
CA ALA A 4 -20.99 -12.21 4.33
C ALA A 4 -20.89 -11.05 3.30
N GLY A 5 -22.00 -10.66 2.66
CA GLY A 5 -21.98 -9.66 1.57
C GLY A 5 -21.64 -10.25 0.19
N ILE A 6 -21.49 -11.57 0.10
CA ILE A 6 -21.23 -12.29 -1.14
C ILE A 6 -22.46 -13.07 -1.55
N ASP A 7 -22.81 -12.95 -2.83
CA ASP A 7 -23.79 -13.84 -3.44
C ASP A 7 -23.15 -15.20 -3.72
N GLN A 8 -23.34 -16.13 -2.78
CA GLN A 8 -22.74 -17.46 -2.87
C GLN A 8 -23.24 -18.21 -4.11
N ASP A 9 -24.51 -18.06 -4.47
CA ASP A 9 -25.12 -18.82 -5.57
C ASP A 9 -24.55 -18.35 -6.91
N ALA A 10 -24.28 -17.05 -7.04
CA ALA A 10 -23.61 -16.51 -8.20
C ALA A 10 -22.20 -17.09 -8.36
N ILE A 11 -21.42 -17.20 -7.28
CA ILE A 11 -20.09 -17.83 -7.32
C ILE A 11 -20.21 -19.33 -7.65
N VAL A 12 -21.12 -20.06 -6.97
CA VAL A 12 -21.34 -21.49 -7.26
C VAL A 12 -21.66 -21.69 -8.74
N LYS A 13 -22.60 -20.90 -9.27
CA LYS A 13 -23.01 -20.98 -10.67
C LYS A 13 -21.87 -20.68 -11.64
N MET A 14 -21.09 -19.61 -11.38
CA MET A 14 -19.92 -19.29 -12.20
C MET A 14 -18.93 -20.45 -12.21
N PHE A 15 -18.64 -21.05 -11.05
CA PHE A 15 -17.71 -22.17 -10.96
C PHE A 15 -18.24 -23.47 -11.56
N SER A 16 -19.56 -23.72 -11.55
CA SER A 16 -20.13 -24.91 -12.19
C SER A 16 -20.17 -24.82 -13.71
N GLU A 17 -20.29 -23.61 -14.26
CA GLU A 17 -20.38 -23.36 -15.71
C GLU A 17 -19.03 -22.97 -16.34
N ALA A 18 -18.05 -22.57 -15.53
CA ALA A 18 -16.77 -22.07 -16.02
C ALA A 18 -15.97 -23.15 -16.75
N THR A 19 -15.33 -22.75 -17.83
CA THR A 19 -14.35 -23.58 -18.55
C THR A 19 -12.95 -23.01 -18.38
N ALA A 20 -11.92 -23.79 -18.71
CA ALA A 20 -10.53 -23.33 -18.64
C ALA A 20 -10.27 -22.01 -19.39
N LYS A 21 -10.99 -21.78 -20.49
CA LYS A 21 -10.90 -20.54 -21.30
C LYS A 21 -11.44 -19.30 -20.59
N GLN A 22 -12.28 -19.48 -19.57
CA GLN A 22 -12.91 -18.41 -18.80
C GLN A 22 -12.20 -18.15 -17.46
N GLY A 23 -11.08 -18.81 -17.18
CA GLY A 23 -10.39 -18.70 -15.90
C GLY A 23 -10.00 -17.27 -15.52
N GLU A 24 -9.69 -16.39 -16.48
CA GLU A 24 -9.38 -15.00 -16.18
C GLU A 24 -10.61 -14.15 -15.84
N ALA A 25 -11.72 -14.37 -16.55
CA ALA A 25 -12.99 -13.74 -16.22
C ALA A 25 -13.47 -14.20 -14.82
N LEU A 26 -13.27 -15.48 -14.50
CA LEU A 26 -13.57 -16.04 -13.20
C LEU A 26 -12.70 -15.41 -12.09
N ARG A 27 -11.39 -15.30 -12.30
CA ARG A 27 -10.48 -14.61 -11.36
C ARG A 27 -10.97 -13.20 -11.05
N LYS A 28 -11.30 -12.44 -12.11
CA LYS A 28 -11.79 -11.06 -11.97
C LYS A 28 -13.12 -11.00 -11.21
N ALA A 29 -14.07 -11.86 -11.55
CA ALA A 29 -15.37 -11.89 -10.87
C ALA A 29 -15.24 -12.26 -9.38
N VAL A 30 -14.36 -13.21 -9.05
CA VAL A 30 -14.05 -13.57 -7.66
C VAL A 30 -13.38 -12.39 -6.94
N SER A 31 -12.46 -11.69 -7.60
CA SER A 31 -11.81 -10.51 -7.05
C SER A 31 -12.82 -9.39 -6.75
N ASP A 32 -13.65 -9.03 -7.73
CA ASP A 32 -14.65 -7.97 -7.60
C ASP A 32 -15.68 -8.31 -6.49
N ALA A 33 -16.13 -9.57 -6.43
CA ALA A 33 -17.06 -10.03 -5.39
C ALA A 33 -16.43 -9.98 -4.00
N THR A 34 -15.17 -10.40 -3.88
CA THR A 34 -14.42 -10.37 -2.61
C THR A 34 -14.20 -8.93 -2.17
N LEU A 35 -13.73 -8.06 -3.07
CA LEU A 35 -13.49 -6.65 -2.78
C LEU A 35 -14.77 -5.94 -2.36
N LYS A 36 -15.87 -6.14 -3.08
CA LYS A 36 -17.16 -5.54 -2.76
C LYS A 36 -17.65 -5.97 -1.37
N ALA A 37 -17.45 -7.24 -1.01
CA ALA A 37 -17.81 -7.75 0.30
C ALA A 37 -16.92 -7.21 1.43
N LEU A 38 -15.64 -6.97 1.14
CA LEU A 38 -14.71 -6.31 2.07
C LEU A 38 -15.06 -4.82 2.25
N GLN A 39 -15.47 -4.13 1.19
CA GLN A 39 -15.87 -2.71 1.23
C GLN A 39 -17.21 -2.48 1.92
N GLY A 40 -18.18 -3.41 1.77
CA GLY A 40 -19.50 -3.31 2.40
C GLY A 40 -19.49 -3.55 3.91
N ARG A 41 -18.32 -3.74 4.52
CA ARG A 41 -18.14 -4.06 5.94
C ARG A 41 -16.94 -3.29 6.48
N GLU A 42 -16.85 -3.17 7.79
CA GLU A 42 -15.59 -2.79 8.42
C GLU A 42 -14.52 -3.84 8.09
N LEU A 43 -13.35 -3.40 7.66
CA LEU A 43 -12.14 -4.19 7.38
C LEU A 43 -11.54 -4.76 8.68
N THR A 44 -12.34 -5.54 9.41
CA THR A 44 -11.92 -6.27 10.60
C THR A 44 -11.44 -7.66 10.21
N MET A 45 -10.51 -8.19 10.99
CA MET A 45 -9.96 -9.53 10.78
C MET A 45 -11.06 -10.61 10.76
N ALA A 46 -12.10 -10.46 11.57
CA ALA A 46 -13.22 -11.39 11.60
C ALA A 46 -14.05 -11.35 10.30
N ASN A 47 -14.31 -10.15 9.76
CA ASN A 47 -15.04 -9.99 8.51
C ASN A 47 -14.24 -10.52 7.31
N ILE A 48 -12.93 -10.22 7.25
CA ILE A 48 -12.04 -10.73 6.21
C ILE A 48 -12.05 -12.26 6.21
N LYS A 49 -11.86 -12.89 7.37
CA LYS A 49 -11.91 -14.35 7.53
C LYS A 49 -13.23 -14.93 7.01
N LYS A 50 -14.35 -14.28 7.35
CA LYS A 50 -15.68 -14.74 6.95
C LYS A 50 -15.92 -14.61 5.45
N VAL A 51 -15.47 -13.51 4.83
CA VAL A 51 -15.57 -13.28 3.39
C VAL A 51 -14.75 -14.32 2.63
N LEU A 52 -13.46 -14.47 2.98
CA LEU A 52 -12.57 -15.44 2.34
C LEU A 52 -13.10 -16.87 2.46
N SER A 53 -13.47 -17.29 3.67
CA SER A 53 -14.08 -18.61 3.87
C SER A 53 -15.34 -18.82 3.04
N THR A 54 -16.18 -17.78 2.91
CA THR A 54 -17.41 -17.84 2.11
C THR A 54 -17.11 -18.04 0.63
N VAL A 55 -16.13 -17.31 0.09
CA VAL A 55 -15.70 -17.47 -1.31
C VAL A 55 -15.08 -18.84 -1.55
N THR A 56 -14.15 -19.28 -0.70
CA THR A 56 -13.50 -20.59 -0.82
C THR A 56 -14.54 -21.71 -0.83
N THR A 57 -15.52 -21.69 0.09
CA THR A 57 -16.60 -22.69 0.10
C THR A 57 -17.45 -22.63 -1.16
N ALA A 58 -17.88 -21.44 -1.60
CA ALA A 58 -18.71 -21.31 -2.79
C ALA A 58 -17.99 -21.74 -4.08
N ALA A 59 -16.71 -21.36 -4.24
CA ALA A 59 -15.85 -21.80 -5.34
C ALA A 59 -15.73 -23.33 -5.35
N SER A 60 -15.54 -23.94 -4.18
CA SER A 60 -15.43 -25.39 -4.05
C SER A 60 -16.73 -26.11 -4.36
N THR A 61 -17.86 -25.57 -3.92
CA THR A 61 -19.19 -26.12 -4.22
C THR A 61 -19.48 -26.08 -5.71
N GLY A 62 -19.16 -24.97 -6.40
CA GLY A 62 -19.33 -24.88 -7.85
C GLY A 62 -18.34 -25.76 -8.61
N ALA A 63 -17.08 -25.80 -8.18
CA ALA A 63 -16.05 -26.65 -8.76
C ALA A 63 -16.40 -28.14 -8.69
N ALA A 64 -16.99 -28.58 -7.57
CA ALA A 64 -17.47 -29.95 -7.41
C ALA A 64 -18.65 -30.31 -8.34
N GLN A 65 -19.39 -29.31 -8.82
CA GLN A 65 -20.50 -29.47 -9.78
C GLN A 65 -20.06 -29.29 -11.23
N ASN A 66 -18.81 -28.89 -11.46
CA ASN A 66 -18.30 -28.63 -12.79
C ASN A 66 -17.98 -29.94 -13.52
N VAL A 67 -18.40 -30.04 -14.77
CA VAL A 67 -18.19 -31.21 -15.65
C VAL A 67 -16.86 -31.19 -16.40
N ALA A 68 -16.01 -30.17 -16.17
CA ALA A 68 -14.69 -30.05 -16.76
C ALA A 68 -13.73 -31.12 -16.24
N SER A 69 -12.57 -31.24 -16.88
CA SER A 69 -11.54 -32.18 -16.44
C SER A 69 -10.99 -31.79 -15.06
N PRO A 70 -10.48 -32.75 -14.26
CA PRO A 70 -9.89 -32.43 -12.95
C PRO A 70 -8.78 -31.36 -13.00
N VAL A 71 -8.00 -31.36 -14.10
CA VAL A 71 -6.95 -30.37 -14.35
C VAL A 71 -7.54 -28.98 -14.56
N ASP A 72 -8.63 -28.88 -15.32
CA ASP A 72 -9.33 -27.61 -15.53
C ASP A 72 -9.95 -27.10 -14.23
N VAL A 73 -10.54 -27.99 -13.43
CA VAL A 73 -11.12 -27.65 -12.12
C VAL A 73 -10.04 -27.09 -11.19
N GLU A 74 -8.87 -27.72 -11.12
CA GLU A 74 -7.74 -27.21 -10.35
C GLU A 74 -7.29 -25.81 -10.85
N ALA A 75 -7.19 -25.62 -12.16
CA ALA A 75 -6.86 -24.31 -12.74
C ALA A 75 -7.90 -23.23 -12.39
N LEU A 76 -9.19 -23.58 -12.33
CA LEU A 76 -10.26 -22.66 -11.89
C LEU A 76 -10.13 -22.32 -10.40
N LEU A 77 -9.76 -23.29 -9.54
CA LEU A 77 -9.49 -23.04 -8.12
C LEU A 77 -8.25 -22.15 -7.91
N THR A 78 -7.19 -22.33 -8.71
CA THR A 78 -6.04 -21.42 -8.75
C THR A 78 -6.46 -20.00 -9.09
N LYS A 79 -7.33 -19.83 -10.10
CA LYS A 79 -7.89 -18.52 -10.47
C LYS A 79 -8.79 -17.94 -9.38
N ALA A 80 -9.53 -18.77 -8.63
CA ALA A 80 -10.28 -18.34 -7.45
C ALA A 80 -9.34 -17.76 -6.39
N PHE A 81 -8.28 -18.49 -6.06
CA PHE A 81 -7.28 -18.08 -5.07
C PHE A 81 -6.64 -16.75 -5.46
N ALA A 82 -6.16 -16.64 -6.70
CA ALA A 82 -5.58 -15.41 -7.22
C ALA A 82 -6.56 -14.23 -7.24
N GLY A 83 -7.85 -14.48 -7.45
CA GLY A 83 -8.89 -13.45 -7.38
C GLY A 83 -9.08 -12.90 -5.97
N MET A 84 -9.14 -13.80 -4.98
CA MET A 84 -9.24 -13.41 -3.57
C MET A 84 -7.98 -12.67 -3.09
N ASP A 85 -6.79 -13.12 -3.52
CA ASP A 85 -5.51 -12.47 -3.25
C ASP A 85 -5.48 -11.04 -3.81
N ALA A 86 -5.83 -10.88 -5.09
CA ALA A 86 -5.89 -9.56 -5.73
C ALA A 86 -6.87 -8.60 -5.05
N ALA A 87 -8.01 -9.11 -4.55
CA ALA A 87 -8.97 -8.28 -3.81
C ALA A 87 -8.41 -7.81 -2.46
N LEU A 88 -7.67 -8.67 -1.77
CA LEU A 88 -7.02 -8.33 -0.51
C LEU A 88 -5.94 -7.28 -0.73
N LEU A 89 -5.11 -7.45 -1.77
CA LEU A 89 -4.09 -6.51 -2.18
C LEU A 89 -4.66 -5.13 -2.48
N GLN A 90 -5.74 -5.07 -3.25
CA GLN A 90 -6.42 -3.82 -3.55
C GLN A 90 -7.00 -3.15 -2.31
N ALA A 91 -7.54 -3.94 -1.35
CA ALA A 91 -8.03 -3.41 -0.09
C ALA A 91 -6.88 -2.83 0.78
N VAL A 92 -5.72 -3.50 0.82
CA VAL A 92 -4.52 -3.02 1.51
C VAL A 92 -3.98 -1.75 0.88
N GLU A 93 -3.86 -1.70 -0.45
CA GLU A 93 -3.43 -0.52 -1.18
C GLU A 93 -4.33 0.69 -0.93
N ALA A 94 -5.66 0.48 -0.96
CA ALA A 94 -6.63 1.53 -0.71
C ALA A 94 -6.45 2.10 0.71
N ASN A 95 -6.23 1.23 1.70
CA ASN A 95 -5.97 1.65 3.07
C ASN A 95 -4.63 2.39 3.20
N ARG A 96 -3.56 1.91 2.54
CA ARG A 96 -2.27 2.61 2.47
C ARG A 96 -2.41 4.02 1.90
N LYS A 97 -3.13 4.16 0.77
CA LYS A 97 -3.38 5.46 0.13
C LYS A 97 -4.17 6.40 1.04
N ALA A 98 -5.18 5.90 1.76
CA ALA A 98 -5.93 6.69 2.73
C ALA A 98 -5.05 7.18 3.88
N LEU A 99 -4.19 6.30 4.43
CA LEU A 99 -3.22 6.68 5.48
C LEU A 99 -2.23 7.73 4.99
N GLN A 100 -1.72 7.60 3.76
CA GLN A 100 -0.83 8.59 3.16
C GLN A 100 -1.52 9.95 3.05
N GLN A 101 -2.77 10.00 2.60
CA GLN A 101 -3.55 11.24 2.53
C GLN A 101 -3.74 11.91 3.89
N PHE A 102 -3.91 11.14 4.98
CA PHE A 102 -3.97 11.70 6.33
C PHE A 102 -2.64 12.34 6.77
N VAL A 103 -1.51 11.69 6.46
CA VAL A 103 -0.17 12.24 6.73
C VAL A 103 0.05 13.52 5.95
N ASP A 104 -0.27 13.52 4.66
CA ASP A 104 -0.10 14.68 3.78
C ASP A 104 -0.97 15.87 4.22
N GLN A 105 -2.11 15.61 4.86
CA GLN A 105 -3.00 16.62 5.45
C GLN A 105 -2.55 17.09 6.86
N GLY A 106 -1.37 16.67 7.33
CA GLY A 106 -0.78 17.12 8.58
C GLY A 106 -1.29 16.39 9.83
N ALA A 107 -2.10 15.34 9.68
CA ALA A 107 -2.39 14.43 10.79
C ALA A 107 -1.15 13.57 11.03
N GLY A 108 -0.33 13.94 12.02
CA GLY A 108 0.91 13.22 12.32
C GLY A 108 0.64 11.77 12.70
N LEU A 109 0.96 10.83 11.80
CA LEU A 109 1.08 9.41 12.17
C LEU A 109 2.35 9.24 13.01
N GLN A 110 2.18 8.83 14.26
CA GLN A 110 3.31 8.44 15.10
C GLN A 110 4.01 7.22 14.48
N GLU A 111 5.34 7.17 14.55
CA GLU A 111 6.16 6.06 14.02
C GLU A 111 5.68 4.66 14.47
N LYS A 112 5.14 4.58 15.69
CA LYS A 112 4.54 3.36 16.25
C LYS A 112 3.27 2.90 15.51
N GLN A 113 2.44 3.84 15.04
CA GLN A 113 1.23 3.53 14.27
C GLN A 113 1.59 3.04 12.87
N LEU A 114 2.61 3.63 12.23
CA LEU A 114 3.10 3.19 10.93
C LEU A 114 3.71 1.77 11.00
N LYS A 115 4.55 1.50 12.00
CA LYS A 115 5.09 0.14 12.26
C LYS A 115 3.97 -0.86 12.54
N GLY A 116 2.94 -0.46 13.30
CA GLY A 116 1.76 -1.28 13.54
C GLY A 116 0.94 -1.58 12.28
N ALA A 117 0.81 -0.59 11.38
CA ALA A 117 0.14 -0.78 10.09
C ALA A 117 0.90 -1.76 9.19
N LEU A 118 2.24 -1.67 9.12
CA LEU A 118 3.07 -2.61 8.37
C LEU A 118 2.98 -4.04 8.92
N ALA A 119 3.10 -4.21 10.25
CA ALA A 119 2.93 -5.53 10.89
C ALA A 119 1.53 -6.12 10.68
N ASN A 120 0.51 -5.27 10.56
CA ASN A 120 -0.84 -5.71 10.24
C ASN A 120 -0.98 -6.22 8.80
N ILE A 121 -0.17 -5.73 7.85
CA ILE A 121 -0.17 -6.21 6.46
C ILE A 121 0.40 -7.63 6.39
N GLU A 122 1.56 -7.88 7.00
CA GLU A 122 2.16 -9.23 7.07
C GLU A 122 1.18 -10.22 7.72
N LYS A 123 0.58 -9.82 8.84
CA LYS A 123 -0.44 -10.63 9.54
C LYS A 123 -1.70 -10.86 8.70
N MET A 124 -1.98 -9.98 7.74
CA MET A 124 -3.13 -10.11 6.85
C MET A 124 -2.92 -11.22 5.82
N GLU A 125 -1.70 -11.33 5.27
CA GLU A 125 -1.31 -12.42 4.37
C GLU A 125 -1.33 -13.78 5.10
N ASP A 126 -0.75 -13.85 6.29
CA ASP A 126 -0.83 -15.05 7.14
C ASP A 126 -2.28 -15.45 7.41
N THR A 127 -3.12 -14.46 7.71
CA THR A 127 -4.54 -14.70 7.95
C THR A 127 -5.25 -15.17 6.68
N PHE A 128 -4.91 -14.62 5.53
CA PHE A 128 -5.46 -15.02 4.25
C PHE A 128 -5.16 -16.50 3.96
N PHE A 129 -3.88 -16.89 3.97
CA PHE A 129 -3.48 -18.27 3.75
C PHE A 129 -4.10 -19.23 4.77
N ALA A 130 -4.06 -18.89 6.06
CA ALA A 130 -4.63 -19.73 7.11
C ALA A 130 -6.16 -19.90 6.95
N THR A 131 -6.85 -18.84 6.53
CA THR A 131 -8.31 -18.88 6.34
C THR A 131 -8.69 -19.72 5.13
N VAL A 132 -8.03 -19.49 3.99
CA VAL A 132 -8.31 -20.24 2.77
C VAL A 132 -7.96 -21.72 2.96
N THR A 133 -6.83 -22.02 3.61
CA THR A 133 -6.44 -23.39 3.98
C THR A 133 -7.49 -24.05 4.85
N LYS A 134 -7.92 -23.39 5.94
CA LYS A 134 -8.94 -23.95 6.84
C LYS A 134 -10.28 -24.14 6.14
N ALA A 135 -10.67 -23.19 5.29
CA ALA A 135 -11.91 -23.27 4.53
C ALA A 135 -11.86 -24.42 3.52
N ALA A 136 -10.75 -24.59 2.81
CA ALA A 136 -10.51 -25.68 1.87
C ALA A 136 -10.51 -27.06 2.55
N GLN A 137 -9.84 -27.19 3.71
CA GLN A 137 -9.87 -28.41 4.54
C GLN A 137 -11.29 -28.74 5.05
N GLY A 138 -12.12 -27.71 5.26
CA GLY A 138 -13.52 -27.88 5.65
C GLY A 138 -14.44 -28.31 4.50
N VAL A 139 -13.95 -28.34 3.25
CA VAL A 139 -14.70 -28.85 2.10
C VAL A 139 -14.52 -30.36 2.04
N ALA A 140 -15.53 -31.11 2.46
CA ALA A 140 -15.54 -32.56 2.33
C ALA A 140 -15.61 -33.00 0.86
N GLY A 141 -14.95 -34.11 0.51
CA GLY A 141 -15.11 -34.79 -0.78
C GLY A 141 -13.98 -34.51 -1.80
N PRO A 142 -14.24 -34.59 -3.11
CA PRO A 142 -13.21 -34.66 -4.16
C PRO A 142 -12.39 -33.38 -4.35
N MET A 143 -12.77 -32.27 -3.71
CA MET A 143 -12.09 -30.97 -3.86
C MET A 143 -10.90 -30.78 -2.92
N GLN A 144 -10.68 -31.66 -1.94
CA GLN A 144 -9.57 -31.52 -1.00
C GLN A 144 -8.20 -31.61 -1.70
N GLY A 145 -8.00 -32.63 -2.57
CA GLY A 145 -6.74 -32.82 -3.30
C GLY A 145 -6.37 -31.64 -4.21
N PRO A 146 -7.28 -31.18 -5.09
CA PRO A 146 -7.05 -29.98 -5.90
C PRO A 146 -6.68 -28.76 -5.05
N TRP A 147 -7.36 -28.52 -3.92
CA TRP A 147 -7.01 -27.41 -3.04
C TRP A 147 -5.64 -27.55 -2.38
N GLU A 148 -5.26 -28.75 -1.93
CA GLU A 148 -3.93 -29.00 -1.38
C GLU A 148 -2.84 -28.68 -2.41
N HIS A 149 -3.06 -29.03 -3.68
CA HIS A 149 -2.14 -28.70 -4.75
C HIS A 149 -2.09 -27.19 -5.01
N VAL A 150 -3.24 -26.51 -5.14
CA VAL A 150 -3.31 -25.04 -5.30
C VAL A 150 -2.59 -24.33 -4.16
N LEU A 151 -2.87 -24.69 -2.91
CA LEU A 151 -2.25 -24.07 -1.74
C LEU A 151 -0.74 -24.30 -1.70
N SER A 152 -0.28 -25.50 -2.06
CA SER A 152 1.14 -25.83 -2.13
C SER A 152 1.85 -25.06 -3.25
N ALA A 153 1.23 -24.97 -4.43
CA ALA A 153 1.74 -24.21 -5.56
C ALA A 153 1.84 -22.72 -5.22
N MET A 154 0.79 -22.13 -4.66
CA MET A 154 0.79 -20.70 -4.29
C MET A 154 1.78 -20.39 -3.16
N LYS A 155 2.00 -21.32 -2.22
CA LYS A 155 3.02 -21.17 -1.18
C LYS A 155 4.45 -21.22 -1.74
N MET A 156 4.67 -22.01 -2.80
CA MET A 156 5.99 -22.15 -3.44
C MET A 156 6.26 -21.03 -4.47
N GLN A 157 5.26 -20.69 -5.27
CA GLN A 157 5.34 -19.71 -6.35
C GLN A 157 5.24 -18.26 -5.84
N GLY A 158 4.69 -18.07 -4.64
CA GLY A 158 4.36 -16.76 -4.08
C GLY A 158 3.00 -16.26 -4.55
N THR A 159 2.46 -15.28 -3.83
CA THR A 159 1.22 -14.57 -4.18
C THR A 159 1.53 -13.27 -4.90
N ASP A 160 0.58 -12.75 -5.69
CA ASP A 160 0.70 -11.42 -6.30
C ASP A 160 0.77 -10.35 -5.18
N THR A 161 0.06 -10.56 -4.06
CA THR A 161 0.20 -9.76 -2.84
C THR A 161 1.63 -9.76 -2.30
N GLY A 162 2.30 -10.91 -2.24
CA GLY A 162 3.68 -11.04 -1.78
C GLY A 162 4.67 -10.32 -2.70
N ALA A 163 4.52 -10.47 -4.03
CA ALA A 163 5.34 -9.76 -5.00
C ALA A 163 5.19 -8.24 -4.90
N GLN A 164 3.96 -7.75 -4.72
CA GLN A 164 3.69 -6.33 -4.61
C GLN A 164 4.08 -5.75 -3.23
N ALA A 165 4.01 -6.54 -2.16
CA ALA A 165 4.54 -6.19 -0.85
C ALA A 165 6.05 -5.97 -0.93
N SER A 166 6.80 -6.87 -1.59
CA SER A 166 8.24 -6.70 -1.83
C SER A 166 8.53 -5.43 -2.63
N GLN A 167 7.81 -5.19 -3.72
CA GLN A 167 7.96 -3.97 -4.53
C GLN A 167 7.66 -2.69 -3.73
N THR A 168 6.67 -2.75 -2.84
CA THR A 168 6.32 -1.63 -1.95
C THR A 168 7.44 -1.33 -0.95
N VAL A 169 8.06 -2.35 -0.37
CA VAL A 169 9.22 -2.20 0.53
C VAL A 169 10.41 -1.61 -0.23
N GLU A 170 10.69 -2.09 -1.44
CA GLU A 170 11.75 -1.53 -2.30
C GLU A 170 11.51 -0.05 -2.62
N GLN A 171 10.27 0.31 -2.95
CA GLN A 171 9.90 1.69 -3.25
C GLN A 171 10.00 2.58 -2.01
N LEU A 172 9.61 2.10 -0.84
CA LEU A 172 9.73 2.85 0.42
C LEU A 172 11.21 3.05 0.79
N MET A 173 12.04 2.03 0.60
CA MET A 173 13.51 2.11 0.77
C MET A 173 14.13 3.11 -0.20
N SER A 174 13.72 3.11 -1.47
CA SER A 174 14.23 4.07 -2.45
C SER A 174 13.81 5.50 -2.08
N GLN A 175 12.57 5.71 -1.64
CA GLN A 175 12.08 7.01 -1.20
C GLN A 175 12.80 7.51 0.06
N ALA A 176 13.06 6.63 1.04
CA ALA A 176 13.83 6.98 2.23
C ALA A 176 15.28 7.34 1.88
N GLN A 177 15.91 6.63 0.95
CA GLN A 177 17.26 6.92 0.48
C GLN A 177 17.34 8.26 -0.27
N THR A 178 16.34 8.55 -1.10
CA THR A 178 16.20 9.85 -1.78
C THR A 178 15.98 10.98 -0.78
N ALA A 179 15.05 10.83 0.15
CA ALA A 179 14.79 11.84 1.19
C ALA A 179 16.02 12.11 2.08
N LEU A 180 16.81 11.08 2.39
CA LEU A 180 18.10 11.23 3.10
C LEU A 180 19.14 11.99 2.27
N ARG A 181 19.22 11.74 0.96
CA ARG A 181 20.10 12.48 0.04
C ARG A 181 19.67 13.93 -0.10
N ASP A 182 18.38 14.17 -0.31
CA ASP A 182 17.81 15.51 -0.46
C ASP A 182 17.95 16.31 0.84
N GLY A 183 17.74 15.66 2.00
CA GLY A 183 18.00 16.25 3.32
C GLY A 183 19.47 16.66 3.50
N ARG A 184 20.43 15.82 3.10
CA ARG A 184 21.86 16.17 3.11
C ARG A 184 22.18 17.33 2.16
N ALA A 185 21.61 17.32 0.96
CA ALA A 185 21.80 18.39 -0.02
C ALA A 185 21.20 19.72 0.46
N ALA A 186 19.99 19.69 1.03
CA ALA A 186 19.34 20.86 1.62
C ALA A 186 20.13 21.41 2.82
N THR A 187 20.65 20.53 3.68
CA THR A 187 21.48 20.91 4.84
C THR A 187 22.82 21.50 4.42
N ALA A 188 23.46 20.95 3.39
CA ALA A 188 24.68 21.52 2.83
C ALA A 188 24.42 22.90 2.20
N LYS A 189 23.29 23.04 1.49
CA LYS A 189 22.90 24.30 0.85
C LYS A 189 22.53 25.38 1.87
N THR A 190 21.89 25.04 2.99
CA THR A 190 21.65 25.99 4.09
C THR A 190 22.92 26.34 4.85
N ALA A 191 23.82 25.38 5.08
CA ALA A 191 25.14 25.68 5.65
C ALA A 191 25.94 26.64 4.77
N GLN A 192 25.92 26.44 3.45
CA GLN A 192 26.58 27.31 2.48
C GLN A 192 25.94 28.71 2.45
N ALA A 193 24.60 28.80 2.43
CA ALA A 193 23.90 30.09 2.49
C ALA A 193 24.11 30.83 3.82
N MET A 194 24.29 30.13 4.95
CA MET A 194 24.65 30.74 6.23
C MET A 194 26.08 31.29 6.22
N LEU A 195 27.03 30.56 5.61
CA LEU A 195 28.42 31.02 5.46
C LEU A 195 28.51 32.24 4.54
N ASP A 196 27.79 32.22 3.41
CA ASP A 196 27.71 33.35 2.47
C ASP A 196 26.99 34.56 3.09
N GLY A 197 25.93 34.31 3.89
CA GLY A 197 25.22 35.32 4.64
C GLY A 197 26.08 36.02 5.69
N TYR A 198 26.98 35.28 6.38
CA TYR A 198 27.94 35.87 7.31
C TYR A 198 28.98 36.75 6.60
N ALA A 199 29.46 36.34 5.42
CA ALA A 199 30.41 37.14 4.63
C ALA A 199 29.79 38.44 4.08
N ALA A 200 28.52 38.38 3.63
CA ALA A 200 27.78 39.55 3.16
C ALA A 200 27.46 40.53 4.31
N LEU A 201 27.14 40.03 5.51
CA LEU A 201 26.82 40.86 6.67
C LEU A 201 28.07 41.54 7.25
N VAL A 202 29.23 40.86 7.24
CA VAL A 202 30.52 41.43 7.66
C VAL A 202 31.02 42.49 6.66
N SER A 203 30.85 42.28 5.36
CA SER A 203 31.23 43.27 4.34
C SER A 203 30.28 44.48 4.31
N GLY A 204 28.97 44.27 4.50
CA GLY A 204 27.98 45.35 4.60
C GLY A 204 28.19 46.27 5.81
N VAL A 205 28.59 45.72 6.97
CA VAL A 205 28.90 46.51 8.16
C VAL A 205 30.17 47.36 7.99
N LEU A 206 31.21 46.84 7.34
CA LEU A 206 32.44 47.60 7.10
C LEU A 206 32.26 48.73 6.08
N ILE A 207 31.48 48.51 5.03
CA ILE A 207 31.13 49.56 4.07
C ILE A 207 30.25 50.63 4.75
N GLY A 208 29.24 50.24 5.52
CA GLY A 208 28.38 51.17 6.26
C GLY A 208 29.13 52.00 7.30
N MET A 209 30.13 51.42 7.99
CA MET A 209 30.99 52.19 8.90
C MET A 209 31.93 53.14 8.15
N SER A 210 32.39 52.78 6.95
CA SER A 210 33.23 53.66 6.12
C SER A 210 32.45 54.86 5.56
N GLU A 211 31.20 54.68 5.14
CA GLU A 211 30.33 55.77 4.70
C GLU A 211 29.87 56.66 5.85
N GLY A 212 29.63 56.09 7.04
CA GLY A 212 29.34 56.85 8.27
C GLY A 212 30.50 57.77 8.70
N LEU A 213 31.74 57.32 8.53
CA LEU A 213 32.93 58.15 8.82
C LEU A 213 33.19 59.20 7.72
N GLN A 214 32.89 58.91 6.46
CA GLN A 214 33.09 59.84 5.35
C GLN A 214 31.99 60.92 5.29
N SER A 215 30.74 60.58 5.59
CA SER A 215 29.63 61.52 5.76
C SER A 215 29.78 62.43 6.98
N GLY A 216 30.31 61.91 8.10
CA GLY A 216 30.64 62.73 9.29
C GLY A 216 31.75 63.77 9.05
N SER A 217 32.65 63.53 8.09
CA SER A 217 33.68 64.51 7.70
C SER A 217 33.14 65.61 6.76
N SER A 218 32.03 65.35 6.07
CA SER A 218 31.42 66.26 5.11
C SER A 218 30.58 67.35 5.80
N ASP A 219 29.92 66.99 6.90
CA ASP A 219 29.03 67.90 7.65
C ASP A 219 29.81 68.93 8.51
N ALA A 220 31.05 68.60 8.91
CA ALA A 220 31.90 69.50 9.67
C ALA A 220 32.39 70.74 8.88
N SER A 221 32.29 70.73 7.54
CA SER A 221 32.71 71.85 6.68
C SER A 221 31.57 72.85 6.39
N ALA A 222 30.31 72.43 6.50
CA ALA A 222 29.15 73.28 6.16
C ALA A 222 28.72 74.24 7.29
N ALA A 223 29.13 73.97 8.55
CA ALA A 223 28.72 74.77 9.71
C ALA A 223 29.49 76.10 9.88
N LYS A 224 30.55 76.37 9.11
CA LYS A 224 31.36 77.60 9.25
C LYS A 224 30.96 78.76 8.33
N THR A 225 30.00 78.58 7.41
CA THR A 225 29.69 79.58 6.36
C THR A 225 28.42 80.40 6.56
N LYS A 226 27.63 80.18 7.62
CA LYS A 226 26.44 81.00 7.95
C LYS A 226 26.65 81.84 9.20
N LYS A 227 27.52 82.84 9.10
CA LYS A 227 27.51 84.01 10.00
C LYS A 227 28.07 85.21 9.24
N LYS A 228 27.21 85.90 8.51
CA LYS A 228 27.38 87.30 8.13
C LYS A 228 26.03 87.92 7.84
#